data_AF-A0A7G2K0B6-F1
#
_entry.id   AF-A0A7G2K0B6-F1
#
_cell.length_a   1.000
_cell.length_b   1.000
_cell.length_c   1.000
_cell.angle_alpha   90.00
_cell.angle_beta   90.00
_cell.angle_gamma   90.00
#
_symmetry.space_group_name_H-M   'P 1'
#
loop_
_entity.id
_entity.type
_entity.pdbx_description
1 polymer ?
#
loop_
_entity_poly.entity_id
_entity_poly.type
_entity_poly.pdbx_seq_one_letter_code
_entity_poly.pdbx_strand_id
1 'polypeptide(L)'
;MAGGFRPGGQTLNINGMGDAEDVRVQLDGATKSFEKYQQGSIFIEPELLRRVTVDKGNYSPQYGNGGFAGTVKFETKDARDFLQENQKIGGFLKYGNNSNNNQKTYSTALVLQNEQKNIDLLLFGSVRNAGDYKRPDNS
;
A
#
# COMPACT_ATOMS: atom_id res chain seq x y z
N MET A 1 -12.29 4.92 15.44
CA MET A 1 -11.00 4.32 15.85
C MET A 1 -10.14 4.21 14.61
N ALA A 2 -9.05 4.96 14.55
CA ALA A 2 -8.06 4.94 13.48
C ALA A 2 -7.01 3.83 13.74
N GLY A 3 -6.49 3.19 12.70
CA GLY A 3 -5.29 2.34 12.81
C GLY A 3 -5.51 0.87 13.20
N GLY A 4 -6.60 0.25 12.79
CA GLY A 4 -6.81 -1.19 12.98
C GLY A 4 -5.76 -2.05 12.25
N PHE A 5 -5.40 -3.20 12.82
CA PHE A 5 -4.44 -4.16 12.23
C PHE A 5 -4.95 -4.82 10.94
N ARG A 6 -6.25 -4.73 10.67
CA ARG A 6 -6.89 -5.25 9.46
C ARG A 6 -6.91 -4.16 8.38
N PRO A 7 -6.68 -4.50 7.10
CA PRO A 7 -6.68 -3.51 6.01
C PRO A 7 -7.91 -2.58 6.00
N GLY A 8 -9.09 -3.12 6.33
CA GLY A 8 -10.33 -2.33 6.40
C GLY A 8 -10.49 -1.37 7.58
N GLY A 9 -9.51 -1.28 8.48
CA GLY A 9 -9.50 -0.35 9.62
C GLY A 9 -8.31 0.61 9.63
N GLN A 10 -7.49 0.63 8.56
CA GLN A 10 -6.30 1.47 8.49
C GLN A 10 -6.64 2.88 7.98
N THR A 11 -6.11 3.88 8.66
CA THR A 11 -6.24 5.29 8.29
C THR A 11 -4.87 5.96 8.46
N LEU A 12 -4.65 7.09 7.79
CA LEU A 12 -3.47 7.92 8.01
C LEU A 12 -3.80 9.05 8.96
N ASN A 13 -2.78 9.48 9.70
CA ASN A 13 -2.83 10.70 10.49
C ASN A 13 -1.52 11.46 10.27
N ILE A 14 -1.63 12.76 10.03
CA ILE A 14 -0.48 13.66 9.95
C ILE A 14 -0.78 14.84 10.87
N ASN A 15 0.09 15.07 11.85
CA ASN A 15 -0.03 16.20 12.79
C ASN A 15 -1.39 16.30 13.51
N GLY A 16 -2.00 15.16 13.85
CA GLY A 16 -3.29 15.12 14.56
C GLY A 16 -4.51 15.18 13.65
N MET A 17 -4.34 15.52 12.38
CA MET A 17 -5.38 15.49 11.35
C MET A 17 -5.41 14.12 10.67
N GLY A 18 -6.56 13.46 10.67
CA GLY A 18 -6.68 12.05 10.28
C GLY A 18 -7.95 11.71 9.50
N ASP A 19 -8.76 12.71 9.18
CA ASP A 19 -9.91 12.52 8.32
C ASP A 19 -9.45 12.34 6.87
N ALA A 20 -10.26 11.70 6.03
CA ALA A 20 -9.87 11.35 4.66
C ALA A 20 -9.60 12.59 3.78
N GLU A 21 -10.19 13.72 4.15
CA GLU A 21 -10.02 15.03 3.52
C GLU A 21 -8.75 15.79 3.97
N ASP A 22 -8.26 15.48 5.18
CA ASP A 22 -7.08 16.11 5.77
C ASP A 22 -5.78 15.63 5.14
N VAL A 23 -5.70 14.32 4.85
CA VAL A 23 -4.51 13.67 4.32
C VAL A 23 -4.77 13.19 2.91
N ARG A 24 -4.11 13.82 1.94
CA ARG A 24 -4.29 13.51 0.53
C ARG A 24 -3.52 12.25 0.15
N VAL A 25 -4.21 11.23 -0.37
CA VAL A 25 -3.56 9.99 -0.82
C VAL A 25 -3.53 9.87 -2.35
N GLN A 26 -2.36 9.58 -2.90
CA GLN A 26 -2.18 9.31 -4.33
C GLN A 26 -1.49 7.98 -4.56
N LEU A 27 -1.94 7.23 -5.56
CA LEU A 27 -1.31 6.01 -6.05
C LEU A 27 -0.95 6.22 -7.52
N ASP A 28 0.34 6.26 -7.86
CA ASP A 28 0.85 6.51 -9.21
C ASP A 28 0.26 7.80 -9.84
N GLY A 29 0.10 8.85 -9.02
CA GLY A 29 -0.53 10.12 -9.40
C GLY A 29 -2.06 10.11 -9.38
N ALA A 30 -2.71 8.95 -9.28
CA ALA A 30 -4.16 8.84 -9.18
C ALA A 30 -4.65 9.13 -7.74
N THR A 31 -5.56 10.09 -7.63
CA THR A 31 -6.27 10.45 -6.40
C THR A 31 -7.07 9.28 -5.83
N LYS A 32 -6.79 8.89 -4.58
CA LYS A 32 -7.68 8.04 -3.78
C LYS A 32 -8.44 8.91 -2.79
N SER A 33 -9.77 8.91 -2.88
CA SER A 33 -10.67 9.66 -2.00
C SER A 33 -11.77 8.76 -1.42
N PHE A 34 -11.38 7.54 -1.00
CA PHE A 34 -12.33 6.63 -0.38
C PHE A 34 -12.56 7.03 1.07
N GLU A 35 -13.81 7.32 1.39
CA GLU A 35 -14.27 7.56 2.74
C GLU A 35 -15.56 6.78 2.97
N LYS A 36 -15.63 6.09 4.10
CA LYS A 36 -16.87 5.50 4.59
C LYS A 36 -16.86 5.59 6.11
N TYR A 37 -18.01 5.93 6.68
CA TYR A 37 -18.18 6.05 8.13
C TYR A 37 -17.58 4.85 8.88
N GLN A 38 -16.61 5.14 9.76
CA GLN A 38 -15.88 4.17 10.59
C GLN A 38 -15.14 3.05 9.82
N GLN A 39 -14.85 3.23 8.54
CA GLN A 39 -14.02 2.31 7.77
C GLN A 39 -12.63 2.93 7.52
N GLY A 40 -11.62 2.07 7.38
CA GLY A 40 -10.31 2.48 6.90
C GLY A 40 -10.40 3.17 5.54
N SER A 41 -9.51 4.13 5.31
CA SER A 41 -9.46 4.95 4.09
C SER A 41 -8.43 4.45 3.08
N ILE A 42 -7.59 3.48 3.45
CA ILE A 42 -6.45 3.04 2.63
C ILE A 42 -6.42 1.54 2.47
N PHE A 43 -6.46 1.13 1.21
CA PHE A 43 -6.42 -0.25 0.77
C PHE A 43 -5.32 -0.38 -0.28
N ILE A 44 -4.09 -0.53 0.18
CA ILE A 44 -2.91 -0.64 -0.69
C ILE A 44 -2.14 -1.87 -0.26
N GLU A 45 -1.70 -2.68 -1.22
CA GLU A 45 -0.88 -3.85 -0.97
C GLU A 45 0.60 -3.42 -0.90
N PRO A 46 1.24 -3.47 0.29
CA PRO A 46 2.58 -2.92 0.47
C PRO A 46 3.66 -3.65 -0.35
N GLU A 47 3.45 -4.92 -0.69
CA GLU A 47 4.43 -5.69 -1.45
C GLU A 47 4.63 -5.20 -2.88
N LEU A 48 3.61 -4.52 -3.43
CA LEU A 48 3.67 -3.88 -4.75
C LEU A 48 4.18 -2.44 -4.71
N LEU A 49 4.45 -1.88 -3.53
CA LEU A 49 4.94 -0.52 -3.43
C LEU A 49 6.46 -0.47 -3.62
N ARG A 50 6.89 0.38 -4.53
CA ARG A 50 8.29 0.74 -4.72
C ARG A 50 8.71 1.82 -3.73
N ARG A 51 7.87 2.84 -3.56
CA ARG A 51 8.16 3.99 -2.70
C ARG A 51 6.89 4.55 -2.07
N VAL A 52 7.05 5.05 -0.85
CA VAL A 52 6.06 5.87 -0.17
C VAL A 52 6.71 7.20 0.18
N THR A 53 6.16 8.29 -0.32
CA THR A 53 6.63 9.65 -0.03
C THR A 53 5.58 10.35 0.81
N VAL A 54 5.99 10.90 1.95
CA VAL A 54 5.11 11.61 2.89
C VAL A 54 5.54 13.07 2.96
N ASP A 55 4.76 13.92 2.30
CA ASP A 55 4.94 15.36 2.34
C ASP A 55 4.04 15.91 3.45
N LYS A 56 4.64 16.25 4.60
CA LYS A 56 3.92 16.78 5.76
C LYS A 56 3.80 18.30 5.67
N GLY A 57 2.66 18.85 6.08
CA GLY A 57 2.46 20.30 6.14
C GLY A 57 1.84 20.88 4.88
N ASN A 58 2.24 22.11 4.52
CA ASN A 58 1.49 22.98 3.61
C ASN A 58 1.05 22.29 2.31
N TYR A 59 -0.25 22.46 2.06
CA TYR A 59 -0.95 22.23 0.81
C TYR A 59 -0.10 22.56 -0.43
N SER A 60 0.00 21.62 -1.37
CA SER A 60 0.59 21.86 -2.70
C SER A 60 -0.54 21.99 -3.74
N PRO A 61 -0.63 23.11 -4.47
CA PRO A 61 -1.60 23.28 -5.56
C PRO A 61 -1.49 22.22 -6.66
N GLN A 62 -0.32 21.57 -6.78
CA GLN A 62 -0.07 20.52 -7.76
C GLN A 62 -0.90 19.25 -7.51
N TYR A 63 -1.45 19.08 -6.31
CA TYR A 63 -2.09 17.83 -5.87
C TYR A 63 -3.63 17.92 -5.74
N GLY A 64 -4.22 19.02 -6.24
CA GLY A 64 -5.66 19.29 -6.19
C GLY A 64 -6.08 19.92 -4.87
N ASN A 65 -7.39 20.05 -4.61
CA ASN A 65 -7.92 20.58 -3.35
C ASN A 65 -7.87 19.51 -2.22
N GLY A 66 -7.76 19.95 -0.96
CA GLY A 66 -7.62 19.07 0.22
C GLY A 66 -6.16 18.72 0.57
N GLY A 67 -5.95 17.89 1.59
CA GLY A 67 -4.59 17.54 2.03
C GLY A 67 -3.92 18.59 2.92
N PHE A 68 -4.69 19.31 3.74
CA PHE A 68 -4.19 20.38 4.61
C PHE A 68 -3.16 19.89 5.64
N ALA A 69 -3.24 18.61 6.03
CA ALA A 69 -2.24 17.98 6.89
C ALA A 69 -0.99 17.55 6.12
N GLY A 70 -1.15 17.23 4.84
CA GLY A 70 -0.09 16.76 3.96
C GLY A 70 -0.60 15.84 2.84
N THR A 71 0.34 15.35 2.05
CA THR A 71 0.10 14.41 0.95
C THR A 71 0.97 13.16 1.10
N VAL A 72 0.37 11.98 0.95
CA VAL A 72 1.05 10.69 0.87
C VAL A 72 0.95 10.13 -0.54
N LYS A 73 2.11 9.94 -1.17
CA LYS A 73 2.25 9.41 -2.52
C LYS A 73 2.78 7.99 -2.45
N PHE A 74 2.06 7.09 -3.08
CA PHE A 74 2.40 5.69 -3.26
C PHE A 74 2.82 5.48 -4.72
N GLU A 75 4.00 4.91 -4.92
CA GLU A 75 4.51 4.52 -6.24
C GLU A 75 4.57 2.99 -6.29
N THR A 76 3.95 2.38 -7.28
CA THR A 76 3.97 0.93 -7.49
C THR A 76 5.26 0.48 -8.18
N LYS A 77 5.62 -0.79 -7.96
CA LYS A 77 6.76 -1.42 -8.62
C LYS A 77 6.43 -1.69 -10.09
N ASP A 78 7.39 -1.41 -10.95
CA ASP A 78 7.33 -1.77 -12.36
C ASP A 78 7.99 -3.15 -12.61
N ALA A 79 7.86 -3.69 -13.82
CA ALA A 79 8.51 -4.96 -14.18
C ALA A 79 10.05 -4.90 -14.05
N ARG A 80 10.65 -3.73 -14.25
CA ARG A 80 12.11 -3.54 -14.23
C ARG A 80 12.65 -3.61 -12.80
N ASP A 81 11.84 -3.26 -11.81
CA ASP A 81 12.17 -3.41 -10.39
C ASP A 81 12.36 -4.88 -9.96
N PHE A 82 11.92 -5.85 -10.79
CA PHE A 82 12.06 -7.30 -10.51
C PHE A 82 13.11 -8.02 -11.38
N LEU A 83 13.73 -7.33 -12.34
CA LEU A 83 14.62 -7.95 -13.33
C LEU A 83 16.03 -7.35 -13.25
N GLN A 84 17.05 -8.22 -13.20
CA GLN A 84 18.45 -7.79 -13.37
C GLN A 84 18.77 -7.51 -14.84
N GLU A 85 19.92 -6.90 -15.11
CA GLU A 85 20.39 -6.66 -16.48
C GLU A 85 20.47 -7.99 -17.26
N ASN A 86 19.69 -8.10 -18.34
CA ASN A 86 19.53 -9.28 -19.21
C ASN A 86 18.67 -10.43 -18.65
N GLN A 87 17.98 -10.21 -17.53
CA GLN A 87 17.00 -11.16 -16.99
C GLN A 87 15.64 -10.93 -17.65
N LYS A 88 15.01 -12.01 -18.13
CA LYS A 88 13.72 -11.97 -18.86
C LYS A 88 12.52 -12.40 -18.02
N ILE A 89 12.79 -13.10 -16.92
CA ILE A 89 11.79 -13.63 -16.00
C ILE A 89 12.25 -13.33 -14.58
N GLY A 90 11.37 -12.72 -13.80
CA GLY A 90 11.63 -12.33 -12.42
C GLY A 90 10.36 -12.44 -11.59
N GLY A 91 10.48 -12.13 -10.31
CA GLY A 91 9.35 -12.24 -9.40
C GLY A 91 9.80 -12.49 -7.98
N PHE A 92 8.82 -12.70 -7.09
CA PHE A 92 9.08 -13.08 -5.72
C PHE A 92 7.96 -13.96 -5.18
N LEU A 93 8.30 -14.73 -4.16
CA LEU A 93 7.36 -15.41 -3.28
C LEU A 93 7.65 -14.94 -1.85
N LYS A 94 6.64 -14.48 -1.15
CA LYS A 94 6.73 -14.03 0.24
C LYS A 94 5.71 -14.77 1.09
N TYR A 95 6.18 -15.26 2.24
CA TYR A 95 5.35 -15.81 3.29
C TYR A 95 5.56 -14.99 4.58
N GLY A 96 4.45 -14.62 5.22
CA GLY A 96 4.45 -13.90 6.49
C GLY A 96 3.54 -14.56 7.51
N ASN A 97 4.00 -14.67 8.75
CA ASN A 97 3.24 -15.18 9.88
C ASN A 97 3.24 -14.17 11.03
N ASN A 98 2.06 -13.79 11.51
CA ASN A 98 1.91 -12.96 12.72
C ASN A 98 1.29 -13.82 13.83
N SER A 99 2.05 -14.04 14.89
CA SER A 99 1.64 -14.90 16.00
C SER A 99 0.46 -14.35 16.79
N ASN A 100 0.28 -13.03 16.87
CA ASN A 100 -0.73 -12.43 17.75
C ASN A 100 -2.17 -12.64 17.26
N ASN A 101 -2.36 -12.86 15.96
CA ASN A 101 -3.65 -13.11 15.33
C ASN A 101 -3.63 -14.32 14.39
N ASN A 102 -2.61 -15.18 14.53
CA ASN A 102 -2.31 -16.32 13.67
C ASN A 102 -2.42 -15.99 12.17
N GLN A 103 -2.07 -14.75 11.78
CA GLN A 103 -2.26 -14.29 10.41
C GLN A 103 -1.20 -14.87 9.51
N LYS A 104 -1.65 -15.54 8.45
CA LYS A 104 -0.81 -16.06 7.38
C LYS A 104 -1.02 -15.22 6.14
N THR A 105 0.07 -14.73 5.57
CA THR A 105 0.08 -13.94 4.35
C THR A 105 0.95 -14.62 3.32
N TYR A 106 0.40 -14.84 2.13
CA TYR A 106 1.11 -15.37 0.97
C TYR A 106 1.01 -14.33 -0.13
N SER A 107 2.14 -13.86 -0.62
CA SER A 107 2.19 -12.88 -1.70
C SER A 107 3.17 -13.36 -2.75
N THR A 108 2.79 -13.24 -4.02
CA THR A 108 3.61 -13.68 -5.14
C THR A 108 3.51 -12.69 -6.28
N ALA A 109 4.61 -12.48 -6.98
CA ALA A 109 4.64 -11.76 -8.24
C ALA A 109 5.43 -12.55 -9.27
N LEU A 110 4.97 -12.49 -10.51
CA LEU A 110 5.66 -12.99 -11.68
C LEU A 110 5.79 -11.86 -12.69
N VAL A 111 6.99 -11.68 -13.21
CA VAL A 111 7.30 -10.71 -14.24
C VAL A 111 7.92 -11.40 -15.43
N LEU A 112 7.40 -11.11 -16.61
CA LEU A 112 7.92 -11.56 -17.89
C LEU A 112 8.26 -10.34 -18.75
N GLN A 113 9.42 -10.36 -19.41
CA GLN A 113 9.84 -9.31 -20.33
C GLN A 113 10.33 -9.94 -21.64
N ASN A 114 9.92 -9.34 -22.76
CA ASN A 114 10.35 -9.77 -24.09
C ASN A 114 11.84 -9.45 -24.36
N GLU A 115 12.49 -10.18 -25.26
CA GLU A 115 13.87 -9.99 -25.72
C GLU A 115 14.17 -8.55 -26.14
N GLN A 116 13.21 -7.93 -26.82
CA GLN A 116 13.31 -6.57 -27.34
C GLN A 116 13.05 -5.49 -26.27
N LYS A 117 12.74 -5.88 -25.02
CA LYS A 117 12.41 -5.00 -23.88
C LYS A 117 11.31 -3.96 -24.16
N ASN A 118 10.45 -4.24 -25.14
CA ASN A 118 9.36 -3.38 -25.58
C ASN A 118 8.00 -3.76 -24.97
N ILE A 119 7.88 -4.98 -24.45
CA ILE A 119 6.68 -5.49 -23.80
C ILE A 119 7.10 -6.19 -22.51
N ASP A 120 6.43 -5.84 -21.43
CA ASP A 120 6.52 -6.47 -20.12
C ASP A 120 5.12 -6.85 -19.60
N LEU A 121 5.10 -7.90 -18.78
CA LEU A 121 3.90 -8.39 -18.10
C LEU A 121 4.23 -8.61 -16.63
N LEU A 122 3.47 -7.98 -15.75
CA LEU A 122 3.53 -8.19 -14.31
C LEU A 122 2.21 -8.78 -13.82
N LEU A 123 2.29 -9.93 -13.17
CA LEU A 123 1.18 -10.59 -12.49
C LEU A 123 1.47 -10.63 -11.00
N PHE A 124 0.49 -10.25 -10.19
CA PHE A 124 0.61 -10.25 -8.73
C PHE A 124 -0.63 -10.84 -8.07
N GLY A 125 -0.41 -11.59 -7.00
CA GLY A 125 -1.47 -12.13 -6.16
C GLY A 125 -1.07 -12.15 -4.69
N SER A 126 -2.01 -11.82 -3.82
CA SER A 126 -1.82 -11.82 -2.36
C SER A 126 -3.06 -12.40 -1.69
N VAL A 127 -2.84 -13.32 -0.75
CA VAL A 127 -3.88 -13.88 0.11
C VAL A 127 -3.45 -13.67 1.55
N ARG A 128 -4.34 -13.05 2.33
CA ARG A 128 -4.13 -12.79 3.74
C ARG A 128 -5.30 -13.36 4.52
N ASN A 129 -5.02 -14.29 5.42
CA ASN A 129 -6.00 -14.86 6.35
C ASN A 129 -5.56 -14.55 7.78
N ALA A 130 -6.44 -13.95 8.57
CA ALA A 130 -6.15 -13.46 9.91
C ALA A 130 -7.31 -13.77 10.85
N GLY A 131 -7.00 -14.36 12.01
CA GLY A 131 -7.94 -14.51 13.11
C GLY A 131 -8.08 -13.22 13.92
N ASP A 132 -8.68 -13.34 15.09
CA ASP A 132 -8.75 -12.25 16.06
C ASP A 132 -7.41 -12.07 16.75
N TYR A 133 -7.08 -10.82 17.07
CA TYR A 133 -5.84 -10.47 17.74
C TYR A 133 -6.05 -10.44 19.24
N LYS A 134 -5.04 -10.86 19.99
CA LYS A 134 -5.05 -10.77 21.45
C LYS A 134 -4.52 -9.42 21.91
N ARG A 135 -5.21 -8.79 22.87
CA ARG A 135 -4.78 -7.56 23.52
C ARG A 135 -3.80 -7.83 24.67
N PRO A 136 -3.05 -6.80 25.13
CA PRO A 136 -2.11 -6.96 26.24
C PRO A 136 -2.77 -7.42 27.56
N ASP A 137 -4.04 -7.08 27.76
CA ASP A 137 -4.85 -7.52 28.91
C ASP A 137 -5.40 -8.95 28.76
N ASN A 138 -4.99 -9.67 27.71
CA ASN A 138 -5.47 -10.99 27.30
C ASN A 138 -6.91 -11.06 26.80
N SER A 139 -7.56 -9.91 26.52
CA SER A 139 -8.84 -9.84 25.79
C SER A 139 -8.70 -9.97 24.29
#